data_AF-A0A923INU0-F1
#
_entry.id   AF-A0A923INU0-F1
#
_cell.length_a   1.000
_cell.length_b   1.000
_cell.length_c   1.000
_cell.angle_alpha   90.00
_cell.angle_beta   90.00
_cell.angle_gamma   90.00
#
_symmetry.space_group_name_H-M   'P 1'
#
loop_
_entity.id
_entity.type
_entity.pdbx_description
1 polymer ?
#
loop_
_entity_poly.entity_id
_entity_poly.type
_entity_poly.pdbx_seq_one_letter_code
_entity_poly.pdbx_strand_id
1 'polypeptide(L)'
;FIYQLYALQFFPVVNKEFYKSWKDLDGQEITVHARGSGTEAIMNLMAKEHGIKYKNISFVPGSQVRALGLLRGNIKASILDSTNWNYVQKEAPGKFIVLPMGSVSASDESIFATKAFLDKNRDAVNIFVEELLKVNREINANPKSVAAERKKLGIMKDLPAKVEEEITPYFEDAVKNGIISDNGGGEAAAKSDLEFYTLSGQIKGENLKVEDFWDMAPLKAAYSKMGFKK
;
A
#
# COMPACT_ATOMS: atom_id res chain seq x y z
N PHE A 1 4.71 4.88 15.41
CA PHE A 1 3.49 4.35 14.74
C PHE A 1 2.77 3.39 15.67
N ILE A 2 1.47 3.19 15.49
CA ILE A 2 0.66 2.26 16.31
C ILE A 2 -0.27 1.35 15.50
N TYR A 3 -0.53 1.69 14.23
CA TYR A 3 -1.51 1.00 13.39
C TYR A 3 -1.25 1.31 11.91
N GLN A 4 -1.27 0.29 11.05
CA GLN A 4 -1.33 0.49 9.60
C GLN A 4 -2.79 0.62 9.18
N LEU A 5 -3.15 1.79 8.64
CA LEU A 5 -4.51 2.01 8.15
C LEU A 5 -4.65 1.40 6.76
N TYR A 6 -3.75 1.77 5.85
CA TYR A 6 -3.67 1.22 4.50
C TYR A 6 -2.26 0.74 4.18
N ALA A 7 -2.17 -0.46 3.64
CA ALA A 7 -0.98 -0.97 3.00
C ALA A 7 -0.80 -0.30 1.63
N LEU A 8 0.45 -0.22 1.21
CA LEU A 8 0.89 0.41 -0.01
C LEU A 8 0.21 -0.19 -1.26
N GLN A 9 -0.53 0.62 -2.01
CA GLN A 9 -1.22 0.20 -3.23
C GLN A 9 -0.53 0.74 -4.49
N PHE A 10 0.61 0.14 -4.83
CA PHE A 10 1.23 0.35 -6.14
C PHE A 10 1.30 -0.96 -6.91
N PHE A 11 1.19 -0.85 -8.23
CA PHE A 11 1.15 -1.96 -9.15
C PHE A 11 2.42 -1.93 -10.00
N PRO A 12 3.36 -2.89 -9.84
CA PRO A 12 4.47 -3.07 -10.77
C PRO A 12 3.91 -3.57 -12.10
N VAL A 13 3.74 -2.66 -13.06
CA VAL A 13 3.11 -2.92 -14.35
C VAL A 13 4.18 -3.14 -15.42
N VAL A 14 4.04 -4.23 -16.15
CA VAL A 14 4.90 -4.56 -17.28
C VAL A 14 4.08 -4.81 -18.54
N ASN A 15 4.66 -4.50 -19.70
CA ASN A 15 4.12 -4.93 -20.99
C ASN A 15 4.38 -6.43 -21.17
N LYS A 16 3.31 -7.22 -21.28
CA LYS A 16 3.36 -8.69 -21.30
C LYS A 16 4.06 -9.28 -22.53
N GLU A 17 4.20 -8.49 -23.59
CA GLU A 17 4.95 -8.86 -24.79
C GLU A 17 6.43 -9.05 -24.48
N PHE A 18 6.97 -8.25 -23.55
CA PHE A 18 8.38 -8.27 -23.19
C PHE A 18 8.65 -9.04 -21.90
N TYR A 19 7.78 -8.92 -20.89
CA TYR A 19 8.05 -9.42 -19.54
C TYR A 19 6.84 -10.14 -18.95
N LYS A 20 7.06 -11.28 -18.29
CA LYS A 20 6.01 -12.09 -17.65
C LYS A 20 6.23 -12.28 -16.15
N SER A 21 7.45 -12.05 -15.68
CA SER A 21 7.89 -12.27 -14.32
C SER A 21 8.94 -11.26 -13.89
N TRP A 22 9.22 -11.18 -12.59
CA TRP A 22 10.31 -10.36 -12.06
C TRP A 22 11.68 -10.70 -12.67
N LYS A 23 11.94 -11.98 -12.94
CA LYS A 23 13.22 -12.42 -13.54
C LYS A 23 13.45 -11.84 -14.92
N ASP A 24 12.39 -11.55 -15.67
CA ASP A 24 12.52 -10.95 -17.01
C ASP A 24 12.98 -9.48 -16.94
N LEU A 25 12.93 -8.84 -15.77
CA LEU A 25 13.41 -7.48 -15.56
C LEU A 25 14.92 -7.42 -15.25
N ASP A 26 15.62 -8.56 -15.13
CA ASP A 26 17.06 -8.56 -14.93
C ASP A 26 17.79 -7.98 -16.15
N GLY A 27 18.67 -7.01 -15.91
CA GLY A 27 19.33 -6.24 -16.97
C GLY A 27 18.42 -5.35 -17.81
N GLN A 28 17.17 -5.11 -17.39
CA GLN A 28 16.22 -4.25 -18.10
C GLN A 28 16.18 -2.84 -17.53
N GLU A 29 15.60 -1.91 -18.29
CA GLU A 29 15.26 -0.57 -17.84
C GLU A 29 13.87 -0.57 -17.22
N ILE A 30 13.74 0.06 -16.05
CA ILE A 30 12.46 0.35 -15.42
C ILE A 30 12.28 1.86 -15.29
N THR A 31 11.03 2.32 -15.18
CA THR A 31 10.72 3.73 -14.93
C THR A 31 9.94 3.91 -13.63
N VAL A 32 10.40 4.83 -12.78
CA VAL A 32 9.79 5.16 -11.47
C VAL A 32 9.55 6.67 -11.35
N HIS A 33 8.90 7.11 -10.27
CA HIS A 33 8.53 8.53 -10.10
C HIS A 33 9.74 9.45 -9.95
N ALA A 34 10.58 9.23 -8.94
CA ALA A 34 11.76 10.06 -8.66
C ALA A 34 12.77 9.27 -7.81
N ARG A 35 13.96 9.83 -7.63
CA ARG A 35 14.97 9.29 -6.72
C ARG A 35 14.50 9.43 -5.27
N GLY A 36 14.66 8.38 -4.48
CA GLY A 36 14.19 8.29 -3.09
C GLY A 36 12.67 8.18 -2.94
N SER A 37 11.92 8.06 -4.05
CA SER A 37 10.47 7.91 -3.96
C SER A 37 10.07 6.49 -3.58
N GLY A 38 8.87 6.34 -3.03
CA GLY A 38 8.35 5.01 -2.67
C GLY A 38 8.31 4.05 -3.85
N THR A 39 7.98 4.54 -5.05
CA THR A 39 8.02 3.74 -6.27
C THR A 39 9.41 3.18 -6.60
N GLU A 40 10.49 3.93 -6.32
CA GLU A 40 11.85 3.42 -6.50
C GLU A 40 12.17 2.38 -5.41
N ALA A 41 11.84 2.68 -4.15
CA ALA A 41 12.08 1.78 -3.03
C ALA A 41 11.40 0.41 -3.20
N ILE A 42 10.14 0.38 -3.65
CA ILE A 42 9.41 -0.86 -3.94
C ILE A 42 10.10 -1.65 -5.04
N MET A 43 10.42 -1.01 -6.17
CA MET A 43 11.07 -1.71 -7.27
C MET A 43 12.43 -2.28 -6.85
N ASN A 44 13.20 -1.53 -6.06
CA ASN A 44 14.46 -2.02 -5.50
C ASN A 44 14.28 -3.16 -4.48
N LEU A 45 13.24 -3.10 -3.64
CA LEU A 45 12.88 -4.20 -2.74
C LEU A 45 12.58 -5.47 -3.52
N MET A 46 11.72 -5.38 -4.54
CA MET A 46 11.40 -6.52 -5.38
C MET A 46 12.61 -7.03 -6.15
N ALA A 47 13.50 -6.14 -6.62
CA ALA A 47 14.75 -6.55 -7.25
C ALA A 47 15.63 -7.37 -6.30
N LYS A 48 15.74 -6.95 -5.04
CA LYS A 48 16.47 -7.66 -3.99
C LYS A 48 15.84 -9.01 -3.68
N GLU A 49 14.53 -9.07 -3.45
CA GLU A 49 13.81 -10.31 -3.14
C GLU A 49 13.92 -11.34 -4.27
N HIS A 50 13.89 -10.88 -5.52
CA HIS A 50 14.02 -11.74 -6.69
C HIS A 50 15.46 -11.92 -7.16
N GLY A 51 16.46 -11.34 -6.50
CA GLY A 51 17.87 -11.44 -6.86
C GLY A 51 18.15 -11.04 -8.31
N ILE A 52 17.62 -9.88 -8.73
CA ILE A 52 17.83 -9.28 -10.06
C ILE A 52 18.50 -7.91 -9.93
N LYS A 53 19.04 -7.39 -11.03
CA LYS A 53 19.58 -6.03 -11.12
C LYS A 53 19.08 -5.33 -12.37
N TYR A 54 18.45 -4.17 -12.21
CA TYR A 54 18.08 -3.34 -13.35
C TYR A 54 19.34 -2.79 -14.04
N LYS A 55 19.28 -2.67 -15.37
CA LYS A 55 20.34 -2.00 -16.14
C LYS A 55 20.33 -0.50 -15.89
N ASN A 56 19.13 0.09 -15.83
CA ASN A 56 18.95 1.50 -15.53
C ASN A 56 17.59 1.75 -14.86
N ILE A 57 17.51 2.77 -14.02
CA ILE A 57 16.27 3.28 -13.44
C ILE A 57 16.07 4.70 -13.98
N SER A 58 15.03 4.85 -14.80
CA SER A 58 14.63 6.14 -15.37
C SER A 58 13.59 6.81 -14.48
N PHE A 59 13.66 8.14 -14.39
CA PHE A 59 12.80 8.93 -13.49
C PHE A 59 11.81 9.77 -14.31
N VAL A 60 10.53 9.44 -14.20
CA VAL A 60 9.43 10.15 -14.86
C VAL A 60 8.36 10.48 -13.81
N PRO A 61 8.31 11.74 -13.33
CA PRO A 61 7.33 12.17 -12.34
C PRO A 61 5.89 12.03 -12.84
N GLY A 62 5.01 11.64 -11.92
CA GLY A 62 3.57 11.44 -12.17
C GLY A 62 3.22 10.04 -12.69
N SER A 63 2.33 9.34 -11.98
CA SER A 63 1.84 8.01 -12.37
C SER A 63 1.15 8.03 -13.74
N GLN A 64 0.35 9.06 -14.01
CA GLN A 64 -0.31 9.30 -15.31
C GLN A 64 0.68 9.40 -16.47
N VAL A 65 1.81 10.09 -16.29
CA VAL A 65 2.81 10.25 -17.35
C VAL A 65 3.44 8.90 -17.69
N ARG A 66 3.73 8.08 -16.67
CA ARG A 66 4.26 6.72 -16.87
C ARG A 66 3.22 5.79 -17.50
N ALA A 67 1.95 5.91 -17.13
CA ALA A 67 0.85 5.17 -17.76
C ALA A 67 0.71 5.50 -19.25
N LEU A 68 0.77 6.78 -19.63
CA LEU A 68 0.79 7.20 -21.02
C LEU A 68 2.05 6.69 -21.76
N GLY A 69 3.20 6.69 -21.10
CA GLY A 69 4.44 6.13 -21.63
C GLY A 69 4.35 4.62 -21.90
N LEU A 70 3.69 3.87 -21.01
CA LEU A 70 3.38 2.45 -21.20
C LEU A 70 2.48 2.25 -22.43
N LEU A 71 1.37 2.98 -22.52
CA LEU A 71 0.42 2.88 -23.63
C LEU A 71 1.07 3.16 -24.99
N ARG A 72 1.92 4.19 -25.04
CA ARG A 72 2.70 4.57 -26.24
C ARG A 72 3.86 3.63 -26.56
N GLY A 73 4.23 2.73 -25.64
CA GLY A 73 5.32 1.77 -25.82
C GLY A 73 6.72 2.32 -25.54
N ASN A 74 6.83 3.56 -25.07
CA ASN A 74 8.11 4.18 -24.69
C ASN A 74 8.63 3.63 -23.36
N ILE A 75 7.72 3.19 -22.49
CA ILE A 75 8.02 2.52 -21.22
C ILE A 75 7.52 1.09 -21.32
N LYS A 76 8.33 0.13 -20.87
CA LYS A 76 7.97 -1.30 -20.88
C LYS A 76 7.72 -1.87 -19.49
N ALA A 77 8.29 -1.26 -18.46
CA ALA A 77 8.14 -1.66 -17.07
C ALA A 77 8.14 -0.40 -16.18
N SER A 78 7.14 -0.28 -15.32
CA SER A 78 6.97 0.85 -14.40
C SER A 78 6.13 0.39 -13.20
N ILE A 79 5.88 1.32 -12.30
CA ILE A 79 4.99 1.13 -11.16
C ILE A 79 3.95 2.27 -11.12
N LEU A 80 2.67 1.89 -11.02
CA LEU A 80 1.51 2.78 -11.12
C LEU A 80 0.64 2.71 -9.86
N ASP A 81 -0.06 3.80 -9.55
CA ASP A 81 -1.19 3.78 -8.60
C ASP A 81 -2.42 3.04 -9.19
N SER A 82 -3.45 2.82 -8.38
CA SER A 82 -4.69 2.13 -8.77
C SER A 82 -5.43 2.83 -9.90
N THR A 83 -5.58 4.15 -9.82
CA THR A 83 -6.25 4.95 -10.86
C THR A 83 -5.60 4.73 -12.23
N ASN A 84 -4.27 4.80 -12.30
CA ASN A 84 -3.56 4.68 -13.56
C ASN A 84 -3.38 3.24 -14.02
N TRP A 85 -3.34 2.26 -13.10
CA TRP A 85 -3.48 0.85 -13.45
C TRP A 85 -4.82 0.57 -14.13
N ASN A 86 -5.92 1.05 -13.54
CA ASN A 86 -7.26 0.90 -14.11
C ASN A 86 -7.36 1.60 -15.48
N TYR A 87 -6.73 2.77 -15.63
CA TYR A 87 -6.65 3.47 -16.90
C TYR A 87 -5.93 2.65 -17.98
N VAL A 88 -4.73 2.09 -17.72
CA VAL A 88 -4.02 1.31 -18.75
C VAL A 88 -4.76 0.01 -19.11
N GLN A 89 -5.46 -0.60 -18.15
CA GLN A 89 -6.31 -1.77 -18.42
C GLN A 89 -7.51 -1.43 -19.31
N LYS A 90 -8.13 -0.27 -19.11
CA LYS A 90 -9.24 0.22 -19.94
C LYS A 90 -8.79 0.53 -21.36
N GLU A 91 -7.67 1.23 -21.53
CA GLU A 91 -7.21 1.71 -22.84
C GLU A 91 -6.52 0.61 -23.68
N ALA A 92 -5.86 -0.36 -23.03
CA ALA A 92 -5.21 -1.46 -23.72
C ALA A 92 -5.46 -2.80 -23.02
N PRO A 93 -6.69 -3.34 -23.10
CA PRO A 93 -7.10 -4.54 -22.37
C PRO A 93 -6.15 -5.71 -22.61
N GLY A 94 -5.63 -6.26 -21.51
CA GLY A 94 -4.74 -7.40 -21.52
C GLY A 94 -3.35 -7.15 -22.11
N LYS A 95 -2.96 -5.92 -22.48
CA LYS A 95 -1.59 -5.61 -22.96
C LYS A 95 -0.57 -5.60 -21.81
N PHE A 96 -1.00 -5.20 -20.63
CA PHE A 96 -0.15 -5.09 -19.44
C PHE A 96 -0.57 -6.07 -18.36
N ILE A 97 0.40 -6.51 -17.56
CA ILE A 97 0.19 -7.35 -16.38
C ILE A 97 0.84 -6.69 -15.16
N VAL A 98 0.35 -7.05 -13.98
CA VAL A 98 0.98 -6.69 -12.70
C VAL A 98 1.88 -7.83 -12.26
N LEU A 99 3.11 -7.52 -11.90
CA LEU A 99 4.00 -8.50 -11.26
C LEU A 99 3.65 -8.59 -9.76
N PRO A 100 3.54 -9.82 -9.20
CA PRO A 100 3.11 -10.01 -7.82
C PRO A 100 4.16 -9.50 -6.83
N MET A 101 3.75 -8.73 -5.83
CA MET A 101 4.65 -8.19 -4.78
C MET A 101 4.77 -9.10 -3.54
N GLY A 102 4.18 -10.30 -3.57
CA GLY A 102 4.26 -11.25 -2.46
C GLY A 102 3.70 -10.67 -1.16
N SER A 103 4.49 -10.69 -0.10
CA SER A 103 4.11 -10.25 1.25
C SER A 103 4.50 -8.79 1.58
N VAL A 104 4.96 -8.02 0.60
CA VAL A 104 5.28 -6.60 0.82
C VAL A 104 4.02 -5.88 1.28
N SER A 105 4.04 -5.44 2.54
CA SER A 105 2.91 -4.82 3.24
C SER A 105 3.35 -3.55 3.96
N ALA A 106 4.26 -2.79 3.34
CA ALA A 106 4.59 -1.45 3.82
C ALA A 106 3.34 -0.57 3.87
N SER A 107 3.34 0.42 4.75
CA SER A 107 2.23 1.30 5.00
C SER A 107 2.22 2.45 4.00
N ASP A 108 1.09 2.67 3.34
CA ASP A 108 0.78 3.93 2.66
C ASP A 108 0.32 4.97 3.69
N GLU A 109 -0.58 4.53 4.57
CA GLU A 109 -1.15 5.34 5.64
C GLU A 109 -0.99 4.62 6.98
N SER A 110 -0.49 5.35 7.97
CA SER A 110 -0.27 4.85 9.32
C SER A 110 -0.70 5.86 10.37
N ILE A 111 -1.20 5.35 11.49
CA ILE A 111 -1.50 6.16 12.67
C ILE A 111 -0.26 6.24 13.55
N PHE A 112 0.05 7.44 14.01
CA PHE A 112 1.13 7.69 14.95
C PHE A 112 0.76 8.79 15.94
N ALA A 113 1.43 8.77 17.10
CA ALA A 113 1.39 9.83 18.09
C ALA A 113 2.72 9.82 18.85
N THR A 114 2.97 10.88 19.63
CA THR A 114 4.13 10.91 20.52
C THR A 114 4.01 9.86 21.61
N LYS A 115 5.14 9.32 22.07
CA LYS A 115 5.14 8.30 23.14
C LYS A 115 4.46 8.80 24.42
N ALA A 116 4.70 10.07 24.78
CA ALA A 116 4.06 10.70 25.93
C ALA A 116 2.53 10.74 25.82
N PHE A 117 1.99 10.99 24.62
CA PHE A 117 0.55 10.94 24.39
C PHE A 117 0.01 9.51 24.52
N LEU A 118 0.68 8.53 23.91
CA LEU A 118 0.28 7.12 23.96
C LEU A 118 0.26 6.59 25.40
N ASP A 119 1.27 6.93 26.20
CA ASP A 119 1.35 6.50 27.60
C ASP A 119 0.29 7.16 28.48
N LYS A 120 0.04 8.47 28.29
CA LYS A 120 -0.95 9.21 29.08
C LYS A 120 -2.40 8.77 28.77
N ASN A 121 -2.67 8.35 27.53
CA ASN A 121 -4.04 8.09 27.05
C ASN A 121 -4.26 6.61 26.69
N ARG A 122 -3.56 5.69 27.35
CA ARG A 122 -3.52 4.26 26.98
C ARG A 122 -4.90 3.63 26.80
N ASP A 123 -5.84 3.89 27.71
CA ASP A 123 -7.17 3.31 27.64
C ASP A 123 -7.97 3.80 26.42
N ALA A 124 -7.92 5.11 26.14
CA ALA A 124 -8.57 5.70 24.98
C ALA A 124 -7.93 5.22 23.66
N VAL A 125 -6.60 5.11 23.63
CA VAL A 125 -5.86 4.58 22.46
C VAL A 125 -6.21 3.12 22.20
N ASN A 126 -6.34 2.30 23.25
CA ASN A 126 -6.74 0.90 23.12
C ASN A 126 -8.14 0.77 22.51
N ILE A 127 -9.11 1.58 22.98
CA ILE A 127 -10.46 1.61 22.41
C ILE A 127 -10.40 2.04 20.94
N PHE A 128 -9.65 3.10 20.64
CA PHE A 128 -9.53 3.60 19.28
C PHE A 128 -8.96 2.54 18.30
N VAL A 129 -7.88 1.86 18.69
CA VAL A 129 -7.28 0.80 17.87
C VAL A 129 -8.19 -0.42 17.73
N GLU A 130 -8.93 -0.78 18.78
CA GLU A 130 -9.95 -1.84 18.71
C GLU A 130 -11.05 -1.50 17.71
N GLU A 131 -11.60 -0.28 17.76
CA GLU A 131 -12.66 0.14 16.83
C GLU A 131 -12.16 0.25 15.40
N LEU A 132 -10.93 0.75 15.17
CA LEU A 132 -10.31 0.72 13.84
C LEU A 132 -10.21 -0.70 13.29
N LEU A 133 -9.78 -1.65 14.12
CA LEU A 133 -9.64 -3.05 13.69
C LEU A 133 -11.00 -3.68 13.36
N LYS A 134 -12.06 -3.33 14.09
CA LYS A 134 -13.44 -3.76 13.79
C LYS A 134 -13.89 -3.20 12.44
N VAL A 135 -13.70 -1.90 12.20
CA VAL A 135 -14.10 -1.26 10.94
C VAL A 135 -13.32 -1.85 9.76
N ASN A 136 -12.01 -2.04 9.87
CA ASN A 136 -11.23 -2.68 8.81
C ASN A 136 -11.79 -4.06 8.43
N ARG A 137 -12.11 -4.89 9.43
CA ARG A 137 -12.71 -6.22 9.21
C ARG A 137 -14.11 -6.15 8.64
N GLU A 138 -14.91 -5.17 9.06
CA GLU A 138 -16.23 -4.94 8.47
C GLU A 138 -16.13 -4.58 6.98
N ILE A 139 -15.19 -3.70 6.62
CA ILE A 139 -14.94 -3.34 5.23
C ILE A 139 -14.44 -4.55 4.44
N ASN A 140 -13.49 -5.32 4.97
CA ASN A 140 -13.00 -6.54 4.32
C ASN A 140 -14.09 -7.59 4.13
N ALA A 141 -15.02 -7.72 5.08
CA ALA A 141 -16.17 -8.61 4.97
C ALA A 141 -17.25 -8.09 4.00
N ASN A 142 -17.43 -6.77 3.94
CA ASN A 142 -18.44 -6.13 3.10
C ASN A 142 -17.96 -4.73 2.66
N PRO A 143 -17.29 -4.60 1.50
CA PRO A 143 -16.78 -3.31 1.01
C PRO A 143 -17.86 -2.24 0.82
N LYS A 144 -19.12 -2.65 0.63
CA LYS A 144 -20.28 -1.76 0.47
C LYS A 144 -20.68 -1.07 1.77
N SER A 145 -20.19 -1.55 2.93
CA SER A 145 -20.48 -0.97 4.23
C SER A 145 -20.09 0.50 4.29
N VAL A 146 -19.00 0.91 3.63
CA VAL A 146 -18.52 2.29 3.66
C VAL A 146 -19.53 3.25 3.03
N ALA A 147 -20.07 2.91 1.87
CA ALA A 147 -21.07 3.74 1.20
C ALA A 147 -22.38 3.82 2.03
N ALA A 148 -22.77 2.71 2.67
CA ALA A 148 -23.93 2.66 3.54
C ALA A 148 -23.73 3.51 4.82
N GLU A 149 -22.59 3.38 5.48
CA GLU A 149 -22.27 4.09 6.72
C GLU A 149 -22.10 5.60 6.46
N ARG A 150 -21.47 5.99 5.34
CA ARG A 150 -21.44 7.40 4.90
C ARG A 150 -22.85 8.00 4.85
N LYS A 151 -23.79 7.31 4.21
CA LYS A 151 -25.20 7.78 4.09
C LYS A 151 -25.87 7.86 5.45
N LYS A 152 -25.73 6.82 6.27
CA LYS A 152 -26.30 6.73 7.62
C LYS A 152 -25.79 7.85 8.54
N LEU A 153 -24.50 8.14 8.49
CA LEU A 153 -23.87 9.19 9.31
C LEU A 153 -24.01 10.59 8.71
N GLY A 154 -24.49 10.71 7.47
CA GLY A 154 -24.61 11.99 6.78
C GLY A 154 -23.25 12.65 6.52
N ILE A 155 -22.21 11.86 6.24
CA ILE A 155 -20.86 12.33 5.94
C ILE A 155 -20.79 12.80 4.48
N MET A 156 -20.23 14.00 4.23
CA MET A 156 -20.06 14.59 2.90
C MET A 156 -21.35 14.63 2.08
N LYS A 157 -22.43 15.23 2.61
CA LYS A 157 -23.77 15.22 1.98
C LYS A 157 -23.83 15.84 0.58
N ASP A 158 -22.86 16.67 0.27
CA ASP A 158 -22.67 17.42 -0.97
C ASP A 158 -21.76 16.71 -1.99
N LEU A 159 -21.39 15.45 -1.74
CA LEU A 159 -20.57 14.67 -2.68
C LEU A 159 -21.27 14.55 -4.05
N PRO A 160 -20.60 14.89 -5.16
CA PRO A 160 -21.17 14.72 -6.49
C PRO A 160 -21.52 13.25 -6.79
N ALA A 161 -22.64 13.01 -7.49
CA ALA A 161 -23.13 11.66 -7.78
C ALA A 161 -22.07 10.77 -8.45
N LYS A 162 -21.29 11.33 -9.39
CA LYS A 162 -20.20 10.60 -10.05
C LYS A 162 -19.11 10.12 -9.09
N VAL A 163 -18.79 10.90 -8.05
CA VAL A 163 -17.79 10.51 -7.03
C VAL A 163 -18.40 9.53 -6.04
N GLU A 164 -19.69 9.65 -5.72
CA GLU A 164 -20.40 8.67 -4.90
C GLU A 164 -20.41 7.27 -5.55
N GLU A 165 -20.59 7.21 -6.87
CA GLU A 165 -20.53 5.96 -7.64
C GLU A 165 -19.15 5.27 -7.58
N GLU A 166 -18.08 6.02 -7.29
CA GLU A 166 -16.71 5.49 -7.19
C GLU A 166 -16.36 4.89 -5.82
N ILE A 167 -17.13 5.19 -4.76
CA ILE A 167 -16.82 4.73 -3.39
C ILE A 167 -16.78 3.20 -3.31
N THR A 168 -17.86 2.53 -3.72
CA THR A 168 -17.94 1.07 -3.62
C THR A 168 -16.88 0.38 -4.48
N PRO A 169 -16.70 0.72 -5.78
CA PRO A 169 -15.63 0.17 -6.59
C PRO A 169 -14.23 0.33 -5.97
N TYR A 170 -13.95 1.50 -5.38
CA TYR A 170 -12.68 1.73 -4.70
C TYR A 170 -12.46 0.75 -3.53
N PHE A 171 -13.44 0.60 -2.65
CA PHE A 171 -13.30 -0.32 -1.51
C PHE A 171 -13.31 -1.79 -1.93
N GLU A 172 -14.06 -2.16 -2.97
CA GLU A 172 -13.98 -3.52 -3.55
C GLU A 172 -12.57 -3.82 -4.08
N ASP A 173 -11.97 -2.88 -4.81
CA ASP A 173 -10.58 -2.99 -5.26
C ASP A 173 -9.60 -2.98 -4.08
N ALA A 174 -9.86 -2.19 -3.04
CA ALA A 174 -8.99 -2.10 -1.87
C ALA A 174 -8.91 -3.43 -1.10
N VAL A 175 -10.06 -4.06 -0.87
CA VAL A 175 -10.15 -5.38 -0.22
C VAL A 175 -9.51 -6.45 -1.10
N LYS A 176 -9.82 -6.46 -2.41
CA LYS A 176 -9.25 -7.42 -3.36
C LYS A 176 -7.71 -7.38 -3.40
N ASN A 177 -7.13 -6.19 -3.25
CA ASN A 177 -5.68 -5.99 -3.27
C ASN A 177 -5.03 -6.01 -1.87
N GLY A 178 -5.80 -6.32 -0.82
CA GLY A 178 -5.27 -6.44 0.55
C GLY A 178 -4.76 -5.12 1.16
N ILE A 179 -5.25 -3.97 0.68
CA ILE A 179 -4.87 -2.64 1.21
C ILE A 179 -5.28 -2.51 2.67
N ILE A 180 -6.47 -2.99 2.99
CA ILE A 180 -7.07 -2.83 4.31
C ILE A 180 -6.74 -4.08 5.10
N SER A 181 -5.82 -3.96 6.06
CA SER A 181 -5.37 -5.10 6.85
C SER A 181 -6.42 -5.54 7.89
N ASP A 182 -6.71 -6.84 7.94
CA ASP A 182 -7.54 -7.49 8.99
C ASP A 182 -6.87 -7.55 10.38
N ASN A 183 -5.58 -7.22 10.44
CA ASN A 183 -4.80 -7.21 11.67
C ASN A 183 -4.17 -5.84 11.96
N GLY A 184 -4.49 -4.77 11.24
CA GLY A 184 -3.86 -3.45 11.45
C GLY A 184 -2.37 -3.41 11.13
N GLY A 185 -1.93 -4.30 10.24
CA GLY A 185 -0.55 -4.46 9.74
C GLY A 185 0.36 -5.30 10.64
N GLY A 186 0.23 -5.13 11.96
CA GLY A 186 1.02 -5.86 12.95
C GLY A 186 2.54 -5.73 12.72
N GLU A 187 3.27 -6.75 13.15
CA GLU A 187 4.74 -6.76 13.05
C GLU A 187 5.26 -6.87 11.61
N ALA A 188 4.48 -7.46 10.70
CA ALA A 188 4.85 -7.61 9.30
C ALA A 188 4.89 -6.26 8.57
N ALA A 189 3.88 -5.42 8.77
CA ALA A 189 3.85 -4.07 8.23
C ALA A 189 5.02 -3.24 8.78
N ALA A 190 5.24 -3.27 10.10
CA ALA A 190 6.32 -2.52 10.71
C ALA A 190 7.72 -2.92 10.21
N LYS A 191 7.96 -4.21 9.98
CA LYS A 191 9.21 -4.69 9.35
C LYS A 191 9.33 -4.21 7.91
N SER A 192 8.24 -4.28 7.14
CA SER A 192 8.19 -3.79 5.77
C SER A 192 8.48 -2.29 5.70
N ASP A 193 7.96 -1.51 6.65
CA ASP A 193 8.21 -0.06 6.74
C ASP A 193 9.67 0.25 7.04
N LEU A 194 10.29 -0.44 7.99
CA LEU A 194 11.72 -0.25 8.28
C LEU A 194 12.59 -0.62 7.08
N GLU A 195 12.28 -1.71 6.38
CA GLU A 195 13.00 -2.08 5.16
C GLU A 195 12.81 -1.03 4.06
N PHE A 196 11.57 -0.58 3.83
CA PHE A 196 11.25 0.44 2.85
C PHE A 196 11.96 1.77 3.14
N TYR A 197 11.95 2.26 4.37
CA TYR A 197 12.64 3.49 4.77
C TYR A 197 14.17 3.36 4.71
N THR A 198 14.70 2.16 4.95
CA THR A 198 16.14 1.90 4.78
C THR A 198 16.52 1.93 3.31
N LEU A 199 15.73 1.28 2.44
CA LEU A 199 15.95 1.23 1.00
C LEU A 199 15.79 2.59 0.33
N SER A 200 14.89 3.45 0.82
CA SER A 200 14.75 4.84 0.35
C SER A 200 15.82 5.78 0.90
N GLY A 201 16.66 5.32 1.84
CA GLY A 201 17.69 6.11 2.49
C GLY A 201 17.18 7.13 3.51
N GLN A 202 15.90 7.04 3.90
CA GLN A 202 15.27 7.92 4.88
C GLN A 202 15.72 7.63 6.31
N ILE A 203 16.01 6.36 6.61
CA ILE A 203 16.60 5.96 7.89
C ILE A 203 17.94 5.29 7.66
N LYS A 204 18.89 5.54 8.57
CA LYS A 204 20.24 4.97 8.57
C LYS A 204 20.45 4.23 9.89
N GLY A 205 21.07 3.06 9.83
CA GLY A 205 21.41 2.27 10.99
C GLY A 205 21.42 0.79 10.70
N GLU A 206 22.19 0.04 11.48
CA GLU A 206 22.19 -1.42 11.47
C GLU A 206 21.28 -1.93 12.60
N ASN A 207 20.63 -3.08 12.40
CA ASN A 207 19.81 -3.75 13.41
C ASN A 207 18.68 -2.90 14.01
N LEU A 208 18.02 -2.06 13.20
CA LEU A 208 16.86 -1.27 13.61
C LEU A 208 15.75 -2.20 14.14
N LYS A 209 15.23 -1.90 15.33
CA LYS A 209 14.19 -2.71 15.97
C LYS A 209 12.83 -2.09 15.70
N VAL A 210 11.83 -2.92 15.43
CA VAL A 210 10.45 -2.49 15.20
C VAL A 210 9.93 -1.65 16.37
N GLU A 211 10.25 -2.05 17.59
CA GLU A 211 9.77 -1.44 18.83
C GLU A 211 10.26 0.00 19.04
N ASP A 212 11.36 0.38 18.38
CA ASP A 212 11.88 1.75 18.45
C ASP A 212 11.02 2.74 17.63
N PHE A 213 10.23 2.21 16.68
CA PHE A 213 9.42 3.00 15.75
C PHE A 213 7.92 2.72 15.87
N TRP A 214 7.55 1.52 16.32
CA TRP A 214 6.18 1.05 16.45
C TRP A 214 5.86 0.62 17.88
N ASP A 215 4.84 1.24 18.47
CA ASP A 215 4.25 0.77 19.71
C ASP A 215 3.12 -0.21 19.41
N MET A 216 3.44 -1.50 19.56
CA MET A 216 2.53 -2.61 19.28
C MET A 216 1.56 -2.91 20.43
N ALA A 217 1.69 -2.25 21.59
CA ALA A 217 0.89 -2.57 22.76
C ALA A 217 -0.62 -2.39 22.52
N PRO A 218 -1.10 -1.30 21.89
CA PRO A 218 -2.53 -1.11 21.65
C PRO A 218 -3.13 -2.18 20.73
N LEU A 219 -2.41 -2.53 19.67
CA LEU A 219 -2.85 -3.53 18.71
C LEU A 219 -2.91 -4.94 19.31
N LYS A 220 -1.91 -5.30 20.14
CA LYS A 220 -1.92 -6.56 20.90
C LYS A 220 -3.07 -6.62 21.91
N ALA A 221 -3.41 -5.50 22.56
CA ALA A 221 -4.55 -5.42 23.46
C ALA A 221 -5.88 -5.65 22.71
N ALA A 222 -6.05 -5.03 21.54
CA ALA A 222 -7.21 -5.24 20.68
C ALA A 222 -7.35 -6.71 20.25
N TYR A 223 -6.26 -7.35 19.80
CA TYR A 223 -6.28 -8.77 19.45
C TYR A 223 -6.76 -9.67 20.58
N SER A 224 -6.22 -9.45 21.80
CA SER A 224 -6.58 -10.25 22.96
C SER A 224 -8.07 -10.12 23.29
N LYS A 225 -8.63 -8.91 23.21
CA LYS A 225 -10.04 -8.66 23.50
C LYS A 225 -10.97 -9.22 22.44
N MET A 226 -10.54 -9.20 21.17
CA MET A 226 -11.31 -9.72 20.04
C MET A 226 -11.16 -11.23 19.83
N GLY A 227 -10.40 -11.93 20.67
CA GLY A 227 -10.15 -13.37 20.53
C GLY A 227 -9.32 -13.74 19.28
N PHE A 228 -8.53 -12.81 18.76
CA PHE A 228 -7.71 -13.02 17.58
C PHE A 228 -6.51 -13.93 17.92
N LYS A 229 -6.37 -15.04 17.20
CA LYS A 229 -5.19 -15.89 17.25
C LYS A 229 -4.31 -15.56 16.04
N LYS A 230 -3.03 -15.26 16.32
CA LYS A 230 -2.00 -14.97 15.32
C LYS A 230 -1.92 -16.05 14.24
#